data_AF-A0A1I4BWQ7-F1
#
_entry.id   AF-A0A1I4BWQ7-F1
#
_cell.length_a   1.000
_cell.length_b   1.000
_cell.length_c   1.000
_cell.angle_alpha   90.00
_cell.angle_beta   90.00
_cell.angle_gamma   90.00
#
_symmetry.space_group_name_H-M   'P 1'
#
loop_
_entity.id
_entity.type
_entity.pdbx_description
1 polymer ?
#
loop_
_entity_poly.entity_id
_entity_poly.type
_entity_poly.pdbx_seq_one_letter_code
_entity_poly.pdbx_strand_id
1 'polypeptide(L)' 'MSAPNTDLDKQEKKHRGPMRGMAGVVIFALLLLVGLMIWTISNGTSPEGADTQIDGRPGAEVPAEPQVETAPASN' A
#
# COMPACT_ATOMS: atom_id res chain seq x y z
N MET A 1 -19.82 7.21 49.57
CA MET A 1 -20.09 8.26 48.57
C MET A 1 -20.56 7.57 47.29
N SER A 2 -21.72 7.96 46.77
CA SER A 2 -22.28 7.40 45.53
C SER A 2 -21.50 7.95 44.34
N ALA A 3 -21.17 7.09 43.38
CA ALA A 3 -20.39 7.47 42.21
C ALA A 3 -21.07 8.58 41.39
N PRO A 4 -20.31 9.48 40.75
CA PRO A 4 -20.87 10.49 39.86
C PRO A 4 -21.71 9.85 38.75
N ASN A 5 -22.94 10.31 38.56
CA ASN A 5 -23.82 9.86 37.49
C ASN A 5 -23.36 10.49 36.17
N THR A 6 -22.57 9.75 35.38
CA THR A 6 -22.16 10.20 34.04
C THR A 6 -23.26 9.88 33.04
N ASP A 7 -23.86 10.91 32.46
CA ASP A 7 -24.84 10.77 31.38
C ASP A 7 -24.11 10.41 30.08
N LEU A 8 -24.12 9.12 29.73
CA LEU A 8 -23.44 8.56 28.57
C LEU A 8 -24.12 8.95 27.24
N ASP A 9 -25.45 9.09 27.23
CA ASP A 9 -26.22 9.44 26.02
C ASP A 9 -25.91 10.86 25.54
N LYS A 10 -25.76 11.79 26.49
CA LYS A 10 -25.42 13.18 26.21
C LYS A 10 -23.99 13.33 25.71
N GLN A 11 -23.10 12.49 26.22
CA GLN A 11 -21.73 12.36 25.78
C GLN A 11 -21.66 11.83 24.34
N GLU A 12 -22.27 10.67 24.08
CA GLU A 12 -22.26 10.02 22.76
C GLU A 12 -22.69 10.97 21.63
N LYS A 13 -23.79 11.71 21.83
CA LYS A 13 -24.29 12.71 20.86
C LYS A 13 -23.26 13.78 20.51
N LYS A 14 -22.45 14.20 21.48
CA LYS A 14 -21.42 15.23 21.31
C LYS A 14 -20.16 14.69 20.60
N HIS A 15 -19.89 13.40 20.71
CA HIS A 15 -18.72 12.74 20.11
C HIS A 15 -18.97 12.22 18.69
N ARG A 16 -20.24 12.01 18.33
CA ARG A 16 -20.65 11.54 17.00
C ARG A 16 -20.20 12.46 15.86
N GLY A 17 -20.13 13.78 16.10
CA GLY A 17 -19.59 14.76 15.13
C GLY A 17 -18.12 14.50 14.79
N PRO A 18 -17.20 14.58 15.77
CA PRO A 18 -15.78 14.27 15.57
C PRO A 18 -15.52 12.88 14.97
N MET A 19 -16.24 11.84 15.43
CA MET A 19 -16.10 10.47 14.91
C MET A 19 -16.42 10.38 13.41
N ARG A 20 -17.50 11.03 12.97
CA ARG A 20 -17.85 11.10 11.55
C ARG A 20 -16.85 11.92 10.74
N GLY A 21 -16.32 13.00 11.32
CA GLY A 21 -15.27 13.80 10.70
C GLY A 21 -14.00 12.99 10.44
N MET A 22 -13.53 12.24 11.45
CA MET A 22 -12.37 11.34 11.31
C MET A 22 -12.61 10.27 10.24
N ALA A 23 -13.77 9.63 10.25
CA ALA A 23 -14.13 8.66 9.22
C ALA A 23 -14.11 9.29 7.80
N GLY A 24 -14.62 10.51 7.66
CA GLY A 24 -14.59 11.26 6.39
C GLY A 24 -13.17 11.54 5.91
N VAL A 25 -12.26 11.96 6.80
CA VAL A 25 -10.85 12.20 6.46
C VAL A 25 -10.14 10.91 6.05
N VAL A 26 -10.40 9.79 6.73
CA VAL A 26 -9.84 8.49 6.36
C VAL A 26 -10.30 8.06 4.97
N ILE A 27 -11.60 8.19 4.68
CA ILE A 27 -12.14 7.87 3.34
C ILE A 27 -11.48 8.76 2.28
N PHE A 28 -11.35 10.06 2.55
CA PHE A 28 -10.71 10.99 1.63
C PHE A 28 -9.24 10.62 1.36
N ALA A 29 -8.48 10.28 2.41
CA ALA A 29 -7.09 9.83 2.27
C ALA A 29 -6.99 8.54 1.44
N LEU A 30 -7.90 7.58 1.62
CA LEU A 30 -7.95 6.37 0.80
C LEU A 30 -8.24 6.68 -0.66
N LEU A 31 -9.14 7.62 -0.96
CA LEU A 31 -9.41 8.05 -2.34
C LEU A 31 -8.18 8.68 -2.99
N LEU A 32 -7.45 9.53 -2.26
CA LEU A 32 -6.20 10.12 -2.74
C LEU A 32 -5.13 9.04 -2.97
N LEU A 33 -5.01 8.06 -2.07
CA LEU A 33 -4.05 6.97 -2.20
C LEU A 33 -4.34 6.12 -3.44
N VAL A 34 -5.60 5.75 -3.67
CA VAL A 34 -6.01 5.01 -4.88
C VAL A 34 -5.72 5.82 -6.14
N GLY A 35 -6.03 7.12 -6.14
CA GLY A 35 -5.70 8.01 -7.24
C GLY A 35 -4.20 8.08 -7.52
N LEU A 36 -3.38 8.17 -6.46
CA LEU A 36 -1.92 8.17 -6.56
C LEU A 36 -1.41 6.85 -7.14
N MET A 37 -1.92 5.70 -6.68
CA MET A 37 -1.52 4.39 -7.22
C MET A 37 -1.80 4.30 -8.72
N ILE A 38 -3.00 4.68 -9.16
CA ILE A 38 -3.37 4.67 -10.58
C ILE A 38 -2.42 5.59 -11.37
N TRP A 39 -2.14 6.79 -10.86
CA TRP A 39 -1.23 7.72 -11.50
C TRP A 39 0.19 7.16 -11.59
N THR A 40 0.73 6.60 -10.51
CA THR A 40 2.07 5.99 -10.48
C THR A 40 2.18 4.82 -11.43
N ILE A 41 1.19 3.92 -11.47
CA ILE A 41 1.19 2.79 -12.42
C ILE A 41 1.15 3.30 -13.87
N SER A 42 0.32 4.32 -14.15
CA SER A 42 0.18 4.85 -15.51
C SER A 42 1.41 5.62 -16.00
N ASN A 43 2.22 6.15 -15.08
CA ASN A 43 3.43 6.93 -15.40
C ASN A 43 4.72 6.15 -15.07
N GLY A 44 4.62 4.88 -14.71
CA GLY A 44 5.77 4.05 -14.39
C GLY A 44 6.67 3.84 -15.61
N THR A 45 7.97 4.07 -15.45
CA THR A 45 9.00 3.64 -16.41
C THR A 45 9.47 2.21 -16.08
N SER A 46 9.98 1.48 -17.07
CA SER A 46 10.69 0.23 -16.83
C SER A 46 11.87 0.46 -15.87
N PRO A 47 12.20 -0.52 -15.00
CA PRO A 47 13.37 -0.43 -14.13
C PRO A 47 14.64 -0.21 -14.96
N GLU A 48 15.48 0.73 -14.53
CA GLU A 48 16.80 0.92 -15.15
C GLU A 48 17.67 -0.32 -14.86
N GLY A 49 18.31 -0.88 -15.88
CA GLY A 49 19.10 -2.11 -15.75
C GLY A 49 18.28 -3.40 -15.70
N ALA A 50 16.98 -3.39 -16.08
CA ALA A 50 16.19 -4.62 -16.18
C ALA A 50 16.79 -5.67 -17.13
N ASP A 51 17.58 -5.22 -18.11
CA ASP A 51 18.24 -6.07 -19.09
C ASP A 51 19.62 -6.59 -18.62
N THR A 52 20.12 -6.14 -17.46
CA THR A 52 21.44 -6.49 -16.95
C THR A 52 21.35 -7.12 -15.56
N GLN A 53 22.22 -8.08 -15.31
CA GLN A 53 22.36 -8.76 -14.03
C GLN A 53 23.81 -8.69 -13.57
N ILE A 54 24.04 -8.54 -12.27
CA ILE A 54 25.39 -8.55 -11.70
C ILE A 54 25.82 -9.99 -11.49
N ASP A 55 26.86 -10.43 -12.18
CA ASP A 55 27.45 -11.76 -11.96
C ASP A 55 28.06 -11.83 -10.55
N GLY A 56 27.58 -12.76 -9.73
CA GLY A 56 28.02 -12.96 -8.35
C GLY A 56 29.47 -13.44 -8.19
N ARG A 57 30.18 -13.77 -9.29
CA ARG A 57 31.60 -14.16 -9.24
C ARG A 57 32.57 -12.99 -9.51
N PRO A 58 32.54 -12.31 -10.68
CA PRO A 58 33.42 -11.18 -10.99
C PRO A 58 32.79 -9.80 -10.70
N GLY A 59 31.49 -9.71 -10.37
CA GLY A 59 30.79 -8.43 -10.19
C GLY A 59 30.56 -7.65 -11.48
N ALA A 60 30.67 -8.31 -12.64
CA ALA A 60 30.45 -7.69 -13.95
C ALA A 60 28.95 -7.64 -14.29
N GLU A 61 28.53 -6.60 -15.00
CA GLU A 61 27.21 -6.54 -15.64
C GLU A 61 27.19 -7.50 -16.84
N VAL A 62 26.28 -8.47 -16.80
CA VAL A 62 26.02 -9.41 -17.90
C VAL A 62 24.56 -9.30 -18.32
N PRO A 63 24.22 -9.55 -19.60
CA PRO A 63 22.83 -9.59 -20.05
C PRO A 63 22.02 -10.56 -19.18
N ALA A 64 20.82 -10.14 -18.76
CA ALA A 64 19.92 -11.00 -18.04
C ALA A 64 19.52 -12.19 -18.94
N GLU A 65 19.84 -13.42 -18.52
CA GLU A 65 19.39 -14.61 -19.24
C GLU A 65 17.85 -14.71 -19.14
N PRO A 66 17.14 -15.02 -20.24
CA PRO A 66 15.71 -15.26 -20.18
C PRO A 66 15.45 -16.43 -19.23
N GLN A 67 14.68 -16.19 -18.17
CA GLN A 67 14.19 -17.22 -17.26
C GLN A 67 13.33 -18.18 -18.10
N VAL A 68 13.93 -19.27 -18.59
CA VAL A 68 13.17 -20.38 -19.16
C VAL A 68 12.43 -20.99 -17.98
N GLU A 69 11.16 -20.61 -17.82
CA GLU A 69 10.22 -21.24 -16.91
C GLU A 69 10.18 -22.73 -17.25
N THR A 70 10.98 -23.52 -16.54
CA THR A 70 10.96 -24.98 -16.68
C THR A 70 9.67 -25.45 -16.04
N ALA A 71 8.64 -25.61 -16.86
CA ALA A 71 7.43 -26.33 -16.49
C ALA A 71 7.85 -27.66 -15.81
N PRO A 72 7.24 -28.04 -14.66
CA PRO A 72 7.64 -29.25 -13.97
C PRO A 72 7.45 -30.43 -14.92
N ALA A 73 8.52 -31.20 -15.13
CA ALA A 73 8.50 -32.39 -15.96
C ALA A 73 7.38 -33.34 -15.47
N SER A 74 6.39 -33.58 -16.33
CA SER A 74 5.40 -34.63 -16.10
C SER A 74 6.09 -35.96 -16.38
N ASN A 75 6.40 -36.70 -15.31
CA ASN A 75 6.72 -38.13 -15.40
C ASN A 75 5.47 -38.94 -15.71
#